data_AF-A0A1F3B848-F1
#
_entry.id   AF-A0A1F3B848-F1
#
_cell.length_a   1.000
_cell.length_b   1.000
_cell.length_c   1.000
_cell.angle_alpha   90.00
_cell.angle_beta   90.00
_cell.angle_gamma   90.00
#
_symmetry.space_group_name_H-M   'P 1'
#
loop_
_entity.id
_entity.type
_entity.pdbx_description
1 polymer ?
#
loop_
_entity_poly.entity_id
_entity_poly.type
_entity_poly.pdbx_seq_one_letter_code
_entity_poly.pdbx_strand_id
1 'polypeptide(L)'
;MKGPTITTERCVLTEYLKELQQVALLGANEELEHWRRYRHDADGDSRLRLIEAYQPLVFKVVMQVRPPAPLLMDMIQEGTIGLIEAVERFDYERGVRFSTFATYRIRGRVLNSLRRDRQQVYSLEQEGAGDLSLAARLADPASEAALLSVEDAATAVQMRQALEMLPER
;
A
#
# COMPACT_ATOMS: atom_id res chain seq x y z
N MET A 1 -30.94 9.22 13.86
CA MET A 1 -29.85 10.23 13.82
C MET A 1 -28.53 9.48 13.62
N LYS A 2 -28.05 9.32 12.38
CA LYS A 2 -26.69 8.80 12.09
C LYS A 2 -25.76 10.00 11.94
N GLY A 3 -25.03 10.31 13.01
CA GLY A 3 -24.03 11.39 13.09
C GLY A 3 -22.69 11.04 12.42
N PRO A 4 -21.62 11.81 12.67
CA PRO A 4 -20.71 12.44 11.69
C PRO A 4 -19.63 11.57 11.02
N THR A 5 -19.66 10.24 11.17
CA THR A 5 -18.52 9.35 10.83
C THR A 5 -18.06 9.45 9.37
N ILE A 6 -19.01 9.59 8.44
CA ILE A 6 -18.72 9.65 6.98
C ILE A 6 -17.95 10.93 6.60
N THR A 7 -18.15 12.03 7.34
CA THR A 7 -17.47 13.30 7.07
C THR A 7 -16.03 13.27 7.56
N THR A 8 -15.79 12.65 8.72
CA THR A 8 -14.44 12.53 9.30
C THR A 8 -13.54 11.61 8.47
N GLU A 9 -14.02 10.42 8.08
CA GLU A 9 -13.23 9.48 7.24
C GLU A 9 -12.82 10.10 5.89
N ARG A 10 -13.71 10.91 5.31
CA ARG A 10 -13.45 11.62 4.06
C ARG A 10 -12.40 12.72 4.21
N CYS A 11 -12.39 13.42 5.34
CA CYS A 11 -11.39 14.42 5.67
C CYS A 11 -9.99 13.78 5.78
N VAL A 12 -9.90 12.68 6.53
CA VAL A 12 -8.64 11.94 6.75
C VAL A 12 -8.04 11.42 5.45
N LEU A 13 -8.85 10.80 4.58
CA LEU A 13 -8.37 10.32 3.29
C LEU A 13 -7.86 11.46 2.40
N THR A 14 -8.57 12.60 2.41
CA THR A 14 -8.19 13.77 1.60
C THR A 14 -6.84 14.34 2.05
N GLU A 15 -6.61 14.41 3.36
CA GLU A 15 -5.36 14.90 3.95
C GLU A 15 -4.19 13.97 3.61
N TYR A 16 -4.39 12.66 3.76
CA TYR A 16 -3.42 11.65 3.35
C TYR A 16 -3.04 11.74 1.86
N LEU A 17 -4.03 11.92 0.98
CA LEU A 17 -3.77 12.06 -0.46
C LEU A 17 -2.94 13.31 -0.77
N LYS A 18 -3.20 14.43 -0.09
CA LYS A 18 -2.39 15.65 -0.23
C LYS A 18 -0.94 15.42 0.19
N GLU A 19 -0.72 14.73 1.30
CA GLU A 19 0.63 14.38 1.77
C GLU A 19 1.36 13.50 0.75
N LEU A 20 0.69 12.47 0.21
CA LEU A 20 1.26 11.61 -0.82
C LEU A 20 1.68 12.36 -2.08
N GLN A 21 0.96 13.42 -2.47
CA GLN A 21 1.33 14.22 -3.64
C GLN A 21 2.61 15.04 -3.44
N GLN A 22 2.95 15.36 -2.20
CA GLN A 22 4.17 16.10 -1.86
C GLN A 22 5.40 15.19 -1.73
N VAL A 23 5.22 13.87 -1.79
CA VAL A 23 6.32 12.91 -1.69
C VAL A 23 7.28 13.09 -2.87
N ALA A 24 8.52 13.43 -2.55
CA ALA A 24 9.61 13.43 -3.51
C ALA A 24 10.03 11.99 -3.82
N LEU A 25 9.84 11.54 -5.06
CA LEU A 25 10.35 10.24 -5.51
C LEU A 25 11.88 10.27 -5.57
N LEU A 26 12.51 9.12 -5.31
CA LEU A 26 13.96 8.96 -5.40
C LEU A 26 14.35 8.55 -6.83
N GLY A 27 15.42 9.14 -7.35
CA GLY A 27 16.09 8.61 -8.54
C GLY A 27 16.88 7.33 -8.20
N ALA A 28 17.23 6.53 -9.21
CA ALA A 28 17.94 5.26 -9.00
C ALA A 28 19.29 5.42 -8.25
N ASN A 29 20.05 6.47 -8.55
CA ASN A 29 21.33 6.74 -7.87
C ASN A 29 21.13 7.21 -6.42
N GLU A 30 20.10 8.02 -6.18
CA GLU A 30 19.77 8.51 -4.83
C GLU A 30 19.26 7.38 -3.94
N GLU A 31 18.43 6.49 -4.49
CA GLU A 31 17.97 5.28 -3.79
C GLU A 31 19.17 4.41 -3.35
N LEU A 32 20.13 4.18 -4.26
CA LEU A 32 21.33 3.40 -3.94
C LEU A 32 22.14 4.05 -2.82
N GLU A 33 22.29 5.38 -2.83
CA GLU A 33 23.01 6.12 -1.80
C GLU A 33 22.33 5.99 -0.43
N HIS A 34 21.00 6.12 -0.39
CA HIS A 34 20.26 5.92 0.85
C HIS A 34 20.36 4.48 1.37
N TRP A 35 20.35 3.47 0.48
CA TRP A 35 20.58 2.08 0.88
C TRP A 35 21.97 1.89 1.48
N ARG A 36 23.01 2.48 0.87
CA ARG A 36 24.39 2.41 1.39
C ARG A 36 24.48 3.02 2.77
N ARG A 37 24.00 4.26 2.95
CA ARG A 37 24.02 4.95 4.25
C ARG A 37 23.23 4.21 5.31
N TYR A 38 22.04 3.73 4.97
CA TYR A 38 21.23 2.97 5.91
C TYR A 38 21.93 1.66 6.33
N ARG A 39 22.53 0.93 5.39
CA ARG A 39 23.14 -0.37 5.68
C ARG A 39 24.53 -0.30 6.30
N HIS A 40 25.36 0.67 5.93
CA HIS A 40 26.73 0.81 6.41
C HIS A 40 26.83 1.73 7.63
N ASP A 41 26.12 2.86 7.62
CA ASP A 41 26.26 3.91 8.64
C ASP A 41 25.14 3.83 9.70
N ALA A 42 24.22 2.88 9.57
CA ALA A 42 23.01 2.75 10.38
C ALA A 42 22.17 4.04 10.41
N ASP A 43 22.20 4.80 9.31
CA ASP A 43 21.55 6.10 9.20
C ASP A 43 20.02 5.97 9.20
N GLY A 44 19.40 6.48 10.26
CA GLY A 44 17.95 6.50 10.44
C GLY A 44 17.24 7.42 9.45
N ASP A 45 17.88 8.51 9.03
CA ASP A 45 17.29 9.48 8.11
C ASP A 45 17.18 8.89 6.71
N SER A 46 18.20 8.16 6.25
CA SER A 46 18.14 7.42 4.99
C SER A 46 17.06 6.32 5.01
N ARG A 47 16.87 5.63 6.14
CA ARG A 47 15.76 4.68 6.29
C ARG A 47 14.40 5.37 6.14
N LEU A 48 14.21 6.51 6.82
CA LEU A 48 12.97 7.27 6.76
C LEU A 48 12.71 7.75 5.33
N ARG A 49 13.73 8.29 4.67
CA ARG A 49 13.64 8.78 3.30
C ARG A 49 13.22 7.70 2.30
N LEU A 50 13.74 6.47 2.46
CA LEU A 50 13.32 5.31 1.67
C LEU A 50 11.85 4.96 1.93
N ILE A 51 11.40 4.96 3.19
CA ILE A 51 9.99 4.69 3.53
C ILE A 51 9.06 5.74 2.93
N GLU A 52 9.41 7.02 3.04
CA GLU A 52 8.63 8.14 2.52
C GLU A 52 8.52 8.09 1.00
N ALA A 53 9.65 7.92 0.29
CA ALA A 53 9.69 7.86 -1.18
C ALA A 53 8.77 6.77 -1.76
N TYR A 54 8.56 5.70 -1.00
CA TYR A 54 7.79 4.53 -1.41
C TYR A 54 6.36 4.50 -0.86
N GLN A 55 5.90 5.51 -0.10
CA GLN A 55 4.48 5.61 0.31
C GLN A 55 3.48 5.55 -0.85
N PRO A 56 3.71 6.19 -2.02
CA PRO A 56 2.80 6.09 -3.15
C PRO A 56 2.61 4.65 -3.67
N LEU A 57 3.63 3.79 -3.51
CA LEU A 57 3.52 2.37 -3.86
C LEU A 57 2.53 1.64 -2.94
N VAL A 58 2.51 1.97 -1.64
CA VAL A 58 1.55 1.40 -0.69
C VAL A 58 0.13 1.69 -1.14
N PHE A 59 -0.16 2.96 -1.45
CA PHE A 59 -1.47 3.36 -1.95
C PHE A 59 -1.84 2.61 -3.24
N LYS A 60 -0.93 2.54 -4.22
CA LYS A 60 -1.13 1.79 -5.47
C LYS A 60 -1.51 0.33 -5.20
N VAL A 61 -0.75 -0.36 -4.35
CA VAL A 61 -0.99 -1.78 -4.03
C VAL A 61 -2.32 -1.97 -3.32
N VAL A 62 -2.63 -1.13 -2.33
CA VAL A 62 -3.91 -1.20 -1.59
C VAL A 62 -5.08 -1.00 -2.54
N MET A 63 -5.03 -0.01 -3.42
CA MET A 63 -6.10 0.26 -4.39
C MET A 63 -6.34 -0.90 -5.36
N GLN A 64 -5.29 -1.67 -5.71
CA GLN A 64 -5.44 -2.87 -6.53
C GLN A 64 -6.22 -3.99 -5.83
N VAL A 65 -6.20 -4.05 -4.50
CA VAL A 65 -6.98 -5.03 -3.71
C VAL A 65 -8.47 -4.64 -3.60
N ARG A 66 -8.85 -3.45 -4.10
CA ARG A 66 -10.22 -2.90 -4.09
C ARG A 66 -10.85 -2.95 -2.69
N PRO A 67 -10.28 -2.22 -1.72
CA PRO A 67 -10.72 -2.26 -0.34
C PRO A 67 -12.15 -1.73 -0.19
N PRO A 68 -12.96 -2.29 0.73
CA PRO A 68 -14.18 -1.63 1.17
C PRO A 68 -13.85 -0.24 1.72
N ALA A 69 -14.67 0.76 1.41
CA ALA A 69 -14.48 2.14 1.87
C ALA A 69 -14.12 2.29 3.37
N PRO A 70 -14.80 1.63 4.32
CA PRO A 70 -14.49 1.78 5.75
C PRO A 70 -13.15 1.15 6.16
N LEU A 71 -12.60 0.21 5.40
CA LEU A 71 -11.34 -0.47 5.70
C LEU A 71 -10.13 0.13 4.96
N LEU A 72 -10.36 1.11 4.08
CA LEU A 72 -9.30 1.66 3.23
C LEU A 72 -8.12 2.20 4.05
N MET A 73 -8.39 3.01 5.08
CA MET A 73 -7.32 3.61 5.89
C MET A 73 -6.56 2.56 6.71
N ASP A 74 -7.26 1.56 7.24
CA ASP A 74 -6.63 0.47 7.99
C ASP A 74 -5.76 -0.40 7.09
N MET A 75 -6.22 -0.68 5.87
CA MET A 75 -5.45 -1.39 4.86
C MET A 75 -4.23 -0.58 4.39
N ILE A 76 -4.34 0.74 4.27
CA ILE A 76 -3.20 1.63 4.01
C ILE A 76 -2.18 1.51 5.14
N GLN A 77 -2.60 1.61 6.40
CA GLN A 77 -1.70 1.49 7.55
C GLN A 77 -0.99 0.12 7.59
N GLU A 78 -1.71 -0.97 7.38
CA GLU A 78 -1.13 -2.31 7.32
C GLU A 78 -0.17 -2.48 6.14
N GLY A 79 -0.48 -1.87 5.00
CA GLY A 79 0.42 -1.79 3.86
C GLY A 79 1.70 -1.03 4.18
N THR A 80 1.59 0.09 4.91
CA THR A 80 2.75 0.88 5.36
C THR A 80 3.64 0.08 6.32
N ILE A 81 3.06 -0.70 7.23
CA ILE A 81 3.84 -1.64 8.06
C ILE A 81 4.58 -2.65 7.16
N GLY A 82 3.93 -3.16 6.11
CA GLY A 82 4.58 -4.04 5.14
C GLY A 82 5.73 -3.39 4.37
N LEU A 83 5.62 -2.11 4.05
CA LEU A 83 6.71 -1.35 3.45
C LEU A 83 7.87 -1.19 4.42
N ILE A 84 7.61 -0.83 5.67
CA ILE A 84 8.65 -0.70 6.70
C ILE A 84 9.39 -2.03 6.88
N GLU A 85 8.65 -3.13 7.02
CA GLU A 85 9.20 -4.48 7.10
C GLU A 85 10.00 -4.88 5.86
N ALA A 86 9.61 -4.36 4.68
CA ALA A 86 10.35 -4.55 3.44
C ALA A 86 11.67 -3.79 3.49
N VAL A 87 11.67 -2.53 3.94
CA VAL A 87 12.88 -1.71 4.05
C VAL A 87 13.92 -2.37 4.95
N GLU A 88 13.48 -2.89 6.09
CA GLU A 88 14.37 -3.54 7.07
C GLU A 88 14.98 -4.85 6.57
N ARG A 89 14.28 -5.56 5.68
CA ARG A 89 14.69 -6.90 5.21
C ARG A 89 15.30 -6.90 3.82
N PHE A 90 15.22 -5.79 3.09
CA PHE A 90 15.69 -5.72 1.73
C PHE A 90 17.22 -5.71 1.64
N ASP A 91 17.75 -6.48 0.70
CA ASP A 91 19.18 -6.57 0.41
C ASP A 91 19.44 -5.96 -0.96
N TYR A 92 20.03 -4.76 -0.95
CA TYR A 92 20.24 -3.94 -2.15
C TYR A 92 21.39 -4.44 -3.03
N GLU A 93 22.27 -5.31 -2.51
CA GLU A 93 23.40 -5.86 -3.26
C GLU A 93 22.98 -6.99 -4.22
N ARG A 94 21.77 -7.52 -4.06
CA ARG A 94 21.24 -8.63 -4.89
C ARG A 94 20.81 -8.24 -6.30
N GLY A 95 20.87 -6.95 -6.65
CA GLY A 95 20.55 -6.47 -8.00
C GLY A 95 19.06 -6.56 -8.37
N VAL A 96 18.18 -6.78 -7.40
CA VAL A 96 16.72 -6.73 -7.58
C VAL A 96 16.20 -5.34 -7.21
N ARG A 97 15.19 -4.84 -7.92
CA ARG A 97 14.58 -3.53 -7.60
C ARG A 97 13.79 -3.60 -6.29
N PHE A 98 13.96 -2.62 -5.41
CA PHE A 98 13.27 -2.57 -4.13
C PHE A 98 11.74 -2.55 -4.29
N SER A 99 11.23 -1.78 -5.25
CA SER A 99 9.79 -1.71 -5.59
C SER A 99 9.14 -3.08 -5.77
N THR A 100 9.87 -4.01 -6.42
CA THR A 100 9.39 -5.38 -6.65
C THR A 100 9.25 -6.12 -5.32
N PHE A 101 10.29 -6.09 -4.48
CA PHE A 101 10.28 -6.73 -3.17
C PHE A 101 9.23 -6.14 -2.23
N ALA A 102 9.16 -4.82 -2.15
CA ALA A 102 8.21 -4.09 -1.33
C ALA A 102 6.77 -4.42 -1.69
N THR A 103 6.46 -4.53 -2.98
CA THR A 103 5.11 -4.84 -3.45
C THR A 103 4.56 -6.15 -2.87
N TYR A 104 5.38 -7.22 -2.84
CA TYR A 104 4.97 -8.49 -2.26
C TYR A 104 4.71 -8.40 -0.75
N ARG A 105 5.56 -7.65 -0.03
CA ARG A 105 5.44 -7.45 1.42
C ARG A 105 4.18 -6.65 1.76
N ILE A 106 3.97 -5.52 1.09
CA ILE A 106 2.80 -4.66 1.25
C ILE A 106 1.53 -5.48 0.99
N ARG A 107 1.45 -6.15 -0.17
CA ARG A 107 0.26 -6.93 -0.55
C ARG A 107 -0.02 -8.05 0.46
N GLY A 108 1.02 -8.75 0.92
CA GLY A 108 0.89 -9.79 1.93
C GLY A 108 0.28 -9.27 3.23
N ARG A 109 0.74 -8.11 3.72
CA ARG A 109 0.18 -7.48 4.93
C ARG A 109 -1.27 -7.07 4.74
N VAL A 110 -1.59 -6.41 3.62
CA VAL A 110 -2.94 -5.95 3.30
C VAL A 110 -3.93 -7.12 3.19
N LEU A 111 -3.56 -8.20 2.50
CA LEU A 111 -4.41 -9.38 2.38
C LEU A 111 -4.60 -10.10 3.73
N ASN A 112 -3.57 -10.09 4.58
CA ASN A 112 -3.67 -10.67 5.91
C ASN A 112 -4.57 -9.84 6.84
N SER A 113 -4.54 -8.50 6.77
CA SER A 113 -5.47 -7.67 7.54
C SER A 113 -6.90 -7.91 7.10
N LEU A 114 -7.17 -7.92 5.79
CA LEU A 114 -8.51 -8.17 5.25
C LEU A 114 -9.07 -9.52 5.71
N ARG A 115 -8.24 -10.56 5.81
CA ARG A 115 -8.66 -11.86 6.34
C ARG A 115 -9.03 -11.78 7.83
N ARG A 116 -8.25 -11.05 8.64
CA ARG A 116 -8.54 -10.85 10.08
C ARG A 116 -9.87 -10.12 10.27
N ASP A 117 -10.05 -9.02 9.55
CA ASP A 117 -11.24 -8.16 9.70
C ASP A 117 -12.49 -8.89 9.21
N ARG A 118 -12.37 -9.66 8.12
CA ARG A 118 -13.48 -10.47 7.61
C ARG A 118 -13.89 -11.57 8.61
N GLN A 119 -12.93 -12.21 9.28
CA GLN A 119 -13.24 -13.21 10.31
C GLN A 119 -13.90 -12.62 11.57
N GLN A 120 -13.58 -11.38 11.93
CA GLN A 120 -14.29 -10.66 13.00
C GLN A 120 -15.75 -10.39 12.62
N VAL A 121 -16.04 -9.99 11.38
CA VAL A 121 -17.41 -9.76 10.91
C VAL A 121 -18.22 -11.07 10.90
N TYR A 122 -17.64 -12.18 10.43
CA TYR A 122 -18.31 -13.49 10.45
C TYR A 122 -18.57 -14.04 11.86
N SER A 123 -17.80 -13.61 12.86
CA SER A 123 -18.02 -14.06 14.24
C SER A 123 -19.27 -13.44 14.88
N LEU A 124 -19.82 -12.38 14.27
CA LEU A 124 -21.08 -11.73 14.68
C LEU A 124 -22.29 -12.26 13.88
N GLU A 125 -22.06 -12.96 12.78
CA GLU A 125 -23.10 -13.50 11.89
C GLU A 125 -23.04 -15.03 11.83
N GLN A 126 -23.07 -15.70 12.99
CA GLN A 126 -23.48 -17.10 13.02
C GLN A 126 -25.01 -17.17 13.03
N GLU A 127 -25.58 -17.30 11.84
CA GLU A 127 -26.54 -18.35 11.48
C GLU A 127 -26.67 -18.42 9.94
N GLY A 128 -26.00 -19.39 9.30
CA GLY A 128 -26.39 -19.88 7.97
C GLY A 128 -25.38 -19.76 6.81
N ALA A 129 -24.72 -20.90 6.53
CA ALA A 129 -24.40 -21.44 5.21
C ALA A 129 -23.35 -20.78 4.27
N GLY A 130 -22.48 -21.64 3.71
CA GLY A 130 -22.08 -21.49 2.30
C GLY A 130 -20.58 -21.60 1.99
N ASP A 131 -20.10 -22.83 1.95
CA ASP A 131 -18.82 -23.33 1.46
C ASP A 131 -18.27 -22.66 0.18
N LEU A 132 -17.04 -22.12 0.25
CA LEU A 132 -16.07 -21.96 -0.85
C LEU A 132 -14.67 -21.80 -0.23
N SER A 133 -13.78 -22.77 -0.42
CA SER A 133 -12.41 -22.72 0.10
C SER A 133 -11.64 -21.49 -0.40
N LEU A 134 -11.19 -20.67 0.55
CA LEU A 134 -10.50 -19.39 0.35
C LEU A 134 -9.25 -19.49 -0.55
N ALA A 135 -8.59 -20.65 -0.56
CA ALA A 135 -7.42 -20.90 -1.42
C ALA A 135 -7.76 -20.84 -2.92
N ALA A 136 -8.95 -21.32 -3.32
CA ALA A 136 -9.36 -21.35 -4.72
C ALA A 136 -9.65 -19.96 -5.31
N ARG A 137 -9.86 -18.94 -4.46
CA ARG A 137 -10.11 -17.54 -4.88
C ARG A 137 -8.85 -16.69 -4.93
N LEU A 138 -7.72 -17.18 -4.41
CA LEU A 138 -6.50 -16.39 -4.19
C LEU A 138 -5.45 -16.55 -5.29
N ALA A 139 -5.58 -17.54 -6.17
CA ALA A 139 -4.73 -17.69 -7.34
C ALA A 139 -5.30 -16.86 -8.50
N ASP A 140 -4.99 -15.56 -8.53
CA ASP A 140 -5.24 -14.71 -9.70
C ASP A 140 -3.93 -14.50 -10.48
N PRO A 141 -3.69 -15.28 -11.55
CA PRO A 141 -2.50 -15.14 -12.39
C PRO A 141 -2.46 -13.83 -13.19
N ALA A 142 -3.60 -13.13 -13.35
CA ALA A 142 -3.61 -11.82 -14.00
C ALA A 142 -2.91 -10.76 -13.14
N SER A 143 -2.88 -10.96 -11.82
CA SER A 143 -2.19 -10.07 -10.90
C SER A 143 -0.66 -10.20 -10.99
N GLU A 144 -0.13 -11.35 -11.43
CA GLU A 144 1.31 -11.58 -11.57
C GLU A 144 1.86 -10.87 -12.82
N ALA A 145 1.09 -10.85 -13.91
CA ALA A 145 1.40 -10.10 -15.13
C ALA A 145 1.30 -8.58 -14.93
N ALA A 146 0.35 -8.09 -14.12
CA ALA A 146 0.21 -6.65 -13.82
C ALA A 146 1.35 -6.10 -12.95
N LEU A 147 1.99 -6.94 -12.14
CA LEU A 147 3.13 -6.57 -11.28
C LEU A 147 4.39 -6.23 -12.08
N LEU A 148 4.56 -6.84 -13.26
CA LEU A 148 5.69 -6.60 -14.16
C LEU A 148 5.59 -5.25 -14.90
N SER A 149 4.43 -4.59 -14.88
CA SER A 149 4.17 -3.29 -15.53
C SER A 149 4.20 -2.08 -14.58
N VAL A 150 4.66 -2.25 -13.33
CA VAL A 150 4.59 -1.20 -12.30
C VAL A 150 5.63 -0.08 -12.51
N GLU A 151 6.53 -0.23 -13.46
CA GLU A 151 7.47 0.82 -13.84
C GLU A 151 6.78 1.92 -14.63
N ASP A 152 7.26 3.13 -14.39
CA ASP A 152 6.93 4.37 -15.10
C ASP A 152 5.78 5.19 -14.53
N ALA A 153 5.92 6.49 -14.77
CA ALA A 153 5.17 7.65 -14.28
C ALA A 153 3.62 7.56 -14.30
N ALA A 154 3.05 6.46 -14.79
CA ALA A 154 1.63 6.15 -14.83
C ALA A 154 0.96 6.21 -13.46
N THR A 155 1.63 5.83 -12.36
CA THR A 155 1.03 5.91 -11.02
C THR A 155 0.78 7.36 -10.59
N ALA A 156 1.71 8.27 -10.88
CA ALA A 156 1.55 9.69 -10.58
C ALA A 156 0.49 10.35 -11.47
N VAL A 157 0.39 9.93 -12.74
CA VAL A 157 -0.65 10.39 -13.68
C VAL A 157 -2.03 9.90 -13.26
N GLN A 158 -2.16 8.62 -12.89
CA GLN A 158 -3.41 8.05 -12.38
C GLN A 158 -3.86 8.73 -11.09
N MET A 159 -2.92 9.10 -10.21
CA MET A 159 -3.23 9.83 -8.98
C MET A 159 -3.68 11.28 -9.27
N ARG A 160 -3.08 11.96 -10.25
CA ARG A 160 -3.57 13.28 -10.72
C ARG A 160 -4.96 13.19 -11.35
N GLN A 161 -5.20 12.19 -12.20
CA GLN A 161 -6.50 11.95 -12.82
C GLN A 161 -7.59 11.61 -11.80
N ALA A 162 -7.26 10.84 -10.76
CA ALA A 162 -8.20 10.54 -9.67
C ALA A 162 -8.61 11.79 -8.87
N LEU A 163 -7.74 12.80 -8.81
CA LEU A 163 -8.02 14.08 -8.15
C LEU A 163 -8.83 15.04 -9.05
N GLU A 164 -8.56 15.07 -10.35
CA GLU A 164 -9.33 15.87 -11.33
C GLU A 164 -10.78 15.39 -11.48
N MET A 165 -11.05 14.12 -11.19
CA MET A 165 -12.38 13.51 -11.25
C MET A 165 -13.24 13.77 -10.01
N LEU A 166 -12.71 14.46 -8.98
CA LEU A 166 -13.50 14.87 -7.82
C LEU A 166 -14.27 16.15 -8.15
N PRO A 167 -15.62 16.14 -8.08
CA PRO A 167 -16.39 17.36 -8.31
C PRO A 167 -16.13 18.36 -7.18
N GLU A 168 -15.58 19.52 -7.54
CA GLU A 168 -15.56 20.70 -6.68
C GLU A 168 -17.00 21.15 -6.42
N ARG A 169 -17.50 21.02 -5.18
CA ARG A 169 -18.37 21.98 -4.47
C ARG A 169 -18.84 21.51 -3.11
#